data_AF-A0A7C3P9E5-F1
#
_entry.id   AF-A0A7C3P9E5-F1
#
_cell.length_a   1.000
_cell.length_b   1.000
_cell.length_c   1.000
_cell.angle_alpha   90.00
_cell.angle_beta   90.00
_cell.angle_gamma   90.00
#
_symmetry.space_group_name_H-M   'P 1'
#
loop_
_entity.id
_entity.type
_entity.pdbx_description
1 polymer ?
#
loop_
_entity_poly.entity_id
_entity_poly.type
_entity_poly.pdbx_seq_one_letter_code
_entity_poly.pdbx_strand_id
1 'polypeptide(L)'
;MVEGPALVLFCGGMGGSAVEDAFAKALRECALDTLTEAAATGAFEKLLVVADGPSAAALAGRVPAGVALEADPPGERFHFGRRLSGVVAAHR
;
A
#
# COMPACT_ATOMS: atom_id res chain seq x y z
N MET A 1 -18.35 13.34 15.18
CA MET A 1 -18.45 12.15 14.32
C MET A 1 -17.27 11.27 14.69
N VAL A 2 -17.48 9.99 14.96
CA VAL A 2 -16.36 9.07 15.22
C VAL A 2 -15.87 8.64 13.83
N GLU A 3 -14.65 8.99 13.46
CA GLU A 3 -14.05 8.50 12.22
C GLU A 3 -13.90 6.98 12.31
N GLY A 4 -14.27 6.28 11.23
CA GLY A 4 -14.15 4.85 11.08
C GLY A 4 -12.69 4.44 10.86
N PRO A 5 -12.37 3.15 11.07
CA PRO A 5 -11.00 2.67 10.96
C PRO A 5 -10.48 2.74 9.52
N ALA A 6 -9.19 3.00 9.38
CA ALA A 6 -8.46 2.92 8.12
C ALA A 6 -7.61 1.64 8.07
N LEU A 7 -7.59 0.96 6.92
CA LEU A 7 -6.63 -0.10 6.63
C LEU A 7 -5.55 0.43 5.69
N VAL A 8 -4.29 0.27 6.09
CA VAL A 8 -3.13 0.72 5.34
C VAL A 8 -2.18 -0.46 5.13
N LEU A 9 -1.89 -0.79 3.87
CA LEU A 9 -0.88 -1.79 3.51
C LEU A 9 0.37 -1.09 2.96
N PHE A 10 1.55 -1.56 3.36
CA PHE A 10 2.83 -1.02 2.91
C PHE A 10 3.52 -2.02 1.99
N CYS A 11 3.72 -1.64 0.74
CA CYS A 11 4.35 -2.46 -0.31
C CYS A 11 5.56 -1.72 -0.90
N GLY A 12 6.69 -1.77 -0.22
CA GLY A 12 7.92 -1.17 -0.72
C GLY A 12 9.14 -1.57 0.09
N GLY A 13 10.32 -1.16 -0.37
CA GLY A 13 11.59 -1.40 0.32
C GLY A 13 12.13 -2.82 0.14
N MET A 14 11.70 -3.51 -0.91
CA MET A 14 12.18 -4.84 -1.30
C MET A 14 12.69 -4.82 -2.74
N GLY A 15 13.67 -5.68 -3.02
CA GLY A 15 14.26 -5.89 -4.34
C GLY A 15 15.78 -5.74 -4.34
N GLY A 16 16.42 -6.12 -5.44
CA GLY A 16 17.88 -6.11 -5.58
C GLY A 16 18.50 -7.51 -5.74
N SER A 17 17.69 -8.56 -5.55
CA SER A 17 18.02 -9.94 -5.89
C SER A 17 16.78 -10.66 -6.40
N ALA A 18 16.96 -11.75 -7.16
CA ALA A 18 15.85 -12.52 -7.71
C ALA A 18 14.87 -13.06 -6.65
N VAL A 19 15.38 -13.40 -5.46
CA VAL A 19 14.56 -13.87 -4.33
C VAL A 19 13.75 -12.72 -3.74
N GLU A 20 14.36 -11.56 -3.52
CA GLU A 20 13.66 -10.37 -3.02
C GLU A 20 12.60 -9.88 -4.02
N ASP A 21 12.89 -9.93 -5.32
CA ASP A 21 11.94 -9.53 -6.36
C ASP A 21 10.73 -10.48 -6.42
N ALA A 22 10.98 -11.78 -6.31
CA ALA A 22 9.92 -12.79 -6.23
C ALA A 22 9.06 -12.61 -4.97
N PHE A 23 9.69 -12.33 -3.84
CA PHE A 23 8.98 -12.08 -2.59
C PHE A 23 8.19 -10.77 -2.63
N ALA A 24 8.76 -9.69 -3.16
CA ALA A 24 8.06 -8.43 -3.35
C ALA A 24 6.82 -8.59 -4.24
N LYS A 25 6.92 -9.43 -5.28
CA LYS A 25 5.77 -9.78 -6.12
C LYS A 25 4.69 -10.49 -5.31
N ALA A 26 5.05 -11.54 -4.55
CA ALA A 26 4.09 -12.26 -3.72
C ALA A 26 3.38 -11.33 -2.72
N LEU A 27 4.12 -10.44 -2.05
CA LEU A 27 3.54 -9.46 -1.12
C LEU A 27 2.56 -8.50 -1.79
N ARG A 28 2.84 -8.06 -3.03
CA ARG A 28 1.89 -7.22 -3.79
C ARG A 28 0.62 -7.97 -4.14
N GLU A 29 0.70 -9.24 -4.52
CA GLU A 29 -0.50 -10.06 -4.77
C GLU A 29 -1.31 -10.25 -3.49
N CYS A 30 -0.66 -10.58 -2.36
CA CYS A 30 -1.33 -10.66 -1.06
C CYS A 30 -2.00 -9.34 -0.66
N ALA A 31 -1.39 -8.20 -0.98
CA ALA A 31 -1.99 -6.89 -0.71
C ALA A 31 -3.26 -6.67 -1.55
N LEU A 32 -3.27 -7.05 -2.83
CA LEU A 32 -4.47 -6.95 -3.68
C LEU A 32 -5.60 -7.85 -3.17
N ASP A 33 -5.31 -9.09 -2.78
CA ASP A 33 -6.30 -10.00 -2.21
C ASP A 33 -6.86 -9.42 -0.90
N THR A 34 -5.99 -8.95 -0.01
CA THR A 34 -6.38 -8.35 1.27
C THR A 34 -7.27 -7.12 1.07
N LEU A 35 -6.93 -6.24 0.13
CA LEU A 35 -7.70 -5.02 -0.15
C LEU A 35 -9.06 -5.35 -0.79
N THR A 36 -9.12 -6.38 -1.63
CA THR A 36 -10.37 -6.84 -2.24
C THR A 36 -11.34 -7.35 -1.18
N GLU A 37 -10.85 -8.22 -0.29
CA GLU A 37 -11.66 -8.74 0.81
C GLU A 37 -12.06 -7.63 1.78
N ALA A 38 -11.13 -6.76 2.16
CA ALA A 38 -11.42 -5.64 3.06
C ALA A 38 -12.47 -4.68 2.48
N ALA A 39 -12.39 -4.35 1.19
CA ALA A 39 -13.39 -3.54 0.51
C ALA A 39 -14.79 -4.18 0.54
N ALA A 40 -14.86 -5.50 0.34
CA ALA A 40 -16.12 -6.23 0.35
C ALA A 40 -16.83 -6.21 1.72
N THR A 41 -16.07 -6.05 2.83
CA THR A 41 -16.67 -5.99 4.17
C THR A 41 -17.39 -4.67 4.48
N GLY A 42 -17.00 -3.56 3.83
CA GLY A 42 -17.45 -2.22 4.21
C GLY A 42 -17.04 -1.78 5.63
N ALA A 43 -16.13 -2.51 6.29
CA ALA A 43 -15.75 -2.25 7.69
C ALA A 43 -14.77 -1.08 7.86
N PHE A 44 -14.09 -0.69 6.78
CA PHE A 44 -13.08 0.36 6.79
C PHE A 44 -13.60 1.59 6.07
N GLU A 45 -13.43 2.76 6.68
CA GLU A 45 -13.76 4.03 6.05
C GLU A 45 -12.74 4.39 4.96
N LYS A 46 -11.48 4.03 5.19
CA LYS A 46 -10.38 4.33 4.26
C LYS A 46 -9.56 3.06 4.00
N LEU A 47 -9.24 2.84 2.73
CA LEU A 47 -8.40 1.73 2.27
C LEU A 47 -7.23 2.32 1.47
N LEU A 48 -6.01 2.03 1.90
CA LEU A 48 -4.81 2.60 1.27
C LEU A 48 -3.73 1.54 1.09
N VAL A 49 -3.00 1.66 -0.01
CA VAL A 49 -1.71 0.99 -0.21
C VAL A 49 -0.63 2.04 -0.46
N VAL A 50 0.44 1.97 0.32
CA VAL A 50 1.60 2.85 0.23
C VAL A 50 2.75 2.06 -0.36
N ALA A 51 3.33 2.56 -1.44
CA ALA A 51 4.29 1.81 -2.23
C ALA A 51 5.50 2.64 -2.66
N ASP A 52 6.63 1.95 -2.84
CA ASP A 52 7.77 2.53 -3.55
C ASP A 52 7.48 2.66 -5.05
N GLY A 53 8.35 3.34 -5.80
CA GLY A 53 8.17 3.53 -7.24
C GLY A 53 7.92 2.23 -8.03
N PRO A 54 8.79 1.21 -7.92
CA PRO A 54 8.58 -0.07 -8.60
C PRO A 54 7.27 -0.78 -8.22
N SER A 55 6.92 -0.80 -6.94
CA SER A 55 5.70 -1.45 -6.48
C SER A 55 4.45 -0.67 -6.86
N ALA A 56 4.49 0.66 -6.83
CA ALA A 56 3.41 1.51 -7.30
C ALA A 56 3.14 1.30 -8.79
N ALA A 57 4.19 1.23 -9.62
CA ALA A 57 4.05 0.90 -11.03
C ALA A 57 3.43 -0.48 -11.25
N ALA A 58 3.81 -1.47 -10.44
CA ALA A 58 3.26 -2.82 -10.51
C ALA A 58 1.81 -2.96 -10.00
N LEU A 59 1.35 -2.04 -9.15
CA LEU A 59 0.00 -2.01 -8.56
C LEU A 59 -0.95 -1.07 -9.34
N ALA A 60 -0.42 -0.13 -10.13
CA ALA A 60 -1.19 0.82 -10.91
C ALA A 60 -2.20 0.10 -11.83
N GLY A 61 -3.46 0.49 -11.74
CA GLY A 61 -4.56 -0.13 -12.50
C GLY A 61 -5.02 -1.50 -12.00
N ARG A 62 -4.42 -2.04 -10.92
CA ARG A 62 -4.79 -3.33 -10.33
C ARG A 62 -5.44 -3.20 -8.96
N VAL A 63 -5.24 -2.07 -8.27
CA VAL A 63 -5.89 -1.78 -6.99
C VAL A 63 -7.42 -1.72 -7.13
N PRO A 64 -8.20 -2.30 -6.18
CA PRO A 64 -9.65 -2.26 -6.21
C PRO A 64 -10.22 -0.83 -6.21
N ALA A 65 -11.43 -0.67 -6.72
CA ALA A 65 -12.13 0.61 -6.69
C ALA A 65 -12.31 1.09 -5.23
N GLY A 66 -12.10 2.40 -5.00
CA GLY A 66 -12.18 2.99 -3.65
C GLY A 66 -10.92 2.83 -2.80
N VAL A 67 -9.89 2.13 -3.29
CA VAL A 67 -8.59 2.02 -2.62
C VAL A 67 -7.64 3.09 -3.14
N ALA A 68 -7.02 3.86 -2.25
CA ALA A 68 -5.99 4.83 -2.61
C ALA A 68 -4.62 4.17 -2.78
N LEU A 69 -3.91 4.47 -3.87
CA LEU A 69 -2.50 4.11 -4.07
C LEU A 69 -1.63 5.35 -3.87
N GLU A 70 -0.81 5.35 -2.81
CA GLU A 70 0.15 6.40 -2.53
C GLU A 70 1.57 5.93 -2.86
N ALA A 71 2.21 6.54 -3.84
CA ALA A 71 3.60 6.26 -4.19
C ALA A 71 4.58 7.13 -3.40
N ASP A 72 5.81 6.65 -3.24
CA ASP A 72 6.94 7.50 -2.87
C ASP A 72 7.24 8.54 -3.95
N PRO A 73 7.70 9.74 -3.57
CA PRO A 73 8.19 10.72 -4.53
C PRO A 73 9.31 10.13 -5.39
N PRO A 74 9.40 10.51 -6.68
CA PRO A 74 10.46 10.04 -7.55
C PRO A 74 11.86 10.28 -6.96
N GLY A 75 12.69 9.24 -6.91
CA GLY A 75 14.06 9.32 -6.40
C GLY A 75 14.21 9.11 -4.89
N GLU A 76 13.11 8.99 -4.13
CA GLU A 76 13.17 8.60 -2.73
C GLU A 76 13.27 7.09 -2.55
N ARG A 77 13.97 6.68 -1.47
CA ARG A 77 13.99 5.28 -1.03
C ARG A 77 12.87 5.05 -0.03
N PHE A 78 12.22 3.91 -0.16
CA PHE A 78 11.18 3.50 0.78
C PHE A 78 11.70 3.44 2.21
N HIS A 79 11.00 4.12 3.11
CA HIS A 79 11.29 4.09 4.52
C HIS A 79 9.99 3.94 5.32
N PHE A 80 9.72 2.71 5.77
CA PHE A 80 8.48 2.35 6.45
C PHE A 80 8.08 3.33 7.56
N GLY A 81 8.99 3.64 8.50
CA GLY A 81 8.66 4.53 9.62
C GLY A 81 8.27 5.96 9.23
N ARG A 82 8.90 6.52 8.18
CA ARG A 82 8.56 7.86 7.67
C ARG A 82 7.22 7.83 6.95
N ARG A 83 6.97 6.79 6.16
CA ARG A 83 5.69 6.60 5.47
C ARG A 83 4.54 6.38 6.42
N LEU A 84 4.70 5.53 7.44
CA LEU A 84 3.70 5.34 8.47
C LEU A 84 3.37 6.65 9.19
N SER A 85 4.41 7.40 9.60
CA SER A 85 4.23 8.70 10.25
C SER A 85 3.49 9.70 9.35
N GLY A 86 3.84 9.74 8.06
CA GLY A 86 3.20 10.61 7.07
C GLY A 86 1.73 10.26 6.83
N VAL A 87 1.41 8.98 6.68
CA VAL A 87 0.03 8.50 6.51
C VAL A 87 -0.82 8.83 7.73
N VAL A 88 -0.31 8.56 8.94
CA VAL A 88 -1.02 8.88 10.18
C VAL A 88 -1.27 10.38 10.28
N ALA A 89 -0.33 11.23 9.86
CA ALA A 89 -0.52 12.68 9.87
C ALA A 89 -1.53 13.16 8.81
N ALA A 90 -1.58 12.52 7.64
CA ALA A 90 -2.44 12.91 6.53
C ALA A 90 -3.89 12.41 6.65
N HIS A 91 -4.11 11.29 7.36
CA HIS A 91 -5.39 10.59 7.41
C HIS A 91 -6.03 10.54 8.80
N ARG A 92 -5.52 11.34 9.74
CA ARG A 92 -6.08 11.56 11.08
C ARG A 92 -7.38 12.35 11.06
#